data_AF-A0A970MMI8-F1
#
_entry.id   AF-A0A970MMI8-F1
#
_cell.length_a   1.000
_cell.length_b   1.000
_cell.length_c   1.000
_cell.angle_alpha   90.00
_cell.angle_beta   90.00
_cell.angle_gamma   90.00
#
_symmetry.space_group_name_H-M   'P 1'
#
loop_
_entity.id
_entity.type
_entity.pdbx_description
1 polymer ?
#
loop_
_entity_poly.entity_id
_entity_poly.type
_entity_poly.pdbx_seq_one_letter_code
_entity_poly.pdbx_strand_id
1 'polypeptide(L)'
;LTWLMPDWGWAAEAEDTLYITGPKFSYRLKITGADQINLVRGGETLLGSIHARPSWGWYSPTYAVKVPALMLIAVWVGRLPVTFISNWQISD
;
A
#
# COMPACT_ATOMS: atom_id res chain seq x y z
N LEU A 1 -7.67 6.61 1.90
CA LEU A 1 -8.04 5.18 1.99
C LEU A 1 -6.77 4.35 2.13
N THR A 2 -6.79 3.21 2.82
CA THR A 2 -5.58 2.41 3.06
C THR A 2 -5.81 0.92 2.83
N TRP A 3 -4.82 0.23 2.25
CA TRP A 3 -4.78 -1.21 2.11
C TRP A 3 -3.57 -1.77 2.84
N LEU A 4 -3.77 -2.84 3.61
CA LEU A 4 -2.69 -3.58 4.26
C LEU A 4 -2.46 -4.87 3.47
N MET A 5 -1.22 -5.07 3.05
CA MET A 5 -0.78 -6.16 2.19
C MET A 5 0.36 -6.92 2.88
N PRO A 6 0.59 -8.19 2.52
CA PRO A 6 1.71 -8.97 3.04
C PRO A 6 3.06 -8.26 2.87
N ASP A 7 4.03 -8.61 3.73
CA ASP A 7 5.38 -8.07 3.64
C ASP A 7 6.19 -8.70 2.50
N TRP A 8 5.85 -8.31 1.28
CA TRP A 8 6.39 -8.85 0.05
C TRP A 8 7.33 -7.89 -0.66
N GLY A 9 8.07 -8.38 -1.66
CA GLY A 9 8.84 -7.51 -2.53
C GLY A 9 7.91 -6.52 -3.24
N TRP A 10 8.36 -5.30 -3.52
CA TRP A 10 7.58 -4.33 -4.25
C TRP A 10 8.46 -3.46 -5.12
N ALA A 11 7.86 -2.92 -6.19
CA ALA A 11 8.44 -1.89 -7.03
C ALA A 11 7.35 -0.88 -7.43
N ALA A 12 7.70 0.40 -7.50
CA ALA A 12 6.85 1.39 -8.15
C ALA A 12 7.07 1.32 -9.66
N GLU A 13 6.01 1.04 -10.41
CA GLU A 13 6.05 1.05 -11.89
C GLU A 13 5.60 2.41 -12.45
N ALA A 14 4.69 3.08 -11.74
CA ALA A 14 4.22 4.43 -12.05
C ALA A 14 3.80 5.15 -10.75
N GLU A 15 3.40 6.42 -10.85
CA GLU A 15 2.96 7.22 -9.70
C GLU A 15 1.75 6.62 -8.96
N ASP A 16 0.87 5.91 -9.66
CA ASP A 16 -0.38 5.36 -9.12
C ASP A 16 -0.39 3.81 -9.09
N THR A 17 0.72 3.18 -9.45
CA THR A 17 0.79 1.74 -9.73
C THR A 17 1.99 1.09 -9.05
N LEU A 18 1.71 0.06 -8.25
CA LEU A 18 2.70 -0.79 -7.60
C LEU A 18 2.68 -2.20 -8.18
N TYR A 19 3.85 -2.79 -8.35
CA TYR A 19 4.02 -4.21 -8.58
C TYR A 19 4.50 -4.88 -7.30
N ILE A 20 3.76 -5.87 -6.81
CA ILE A 20 4.07 -6.61 -5.59
C ILE A 20 4.45 -8.04 -5.96
N THR A 21 5.62 -8.48 -5.50
CA THR A 21 6.20 -9.80 -5.79
C THR A 21 6.10 -10.70 -4.57
N GLY A 22 5.21 -11.68 -4.65
CA GLY A 22 5.03 -12.70 -3.63
C GLY A 22 5.76 -14.02 -3.96
N PRO A 23 5.77 -14.97 -3.01
CA PRO A 23 6.44 -16.25 -3.19
C PRO A 23 5.69 -17.22 -4.12
N LYS A 24 4.38 -17.02 -4.36
CA LYS A 24 3.55 -17.91 -5.18
C LYS A 24 2.91 -17.23 -6.39
N PHE A 25 2.67 -15.94 -6.29
CA PHE A 25 2.12 -15.11 -7.34
C PHE A 25 2.59 -13.68 -7.10
N SER A 26 2.52 -12.89 -8.15
CA SER A 26 2.71 -11.45 -8.09
C SER A 26 1.44 -10.75 -8.49
N TYR A 27 1.32 -9.46 -8.15
CA TYR A 27 0.20 -8.68 -8.62
C TYR A 27 0.57 -7.23 -8.82
N ARG A 28 -0.11 -6.61 -9.78
CA ARG A 28 -0.10 -5.17 -9.99
C ARG A 28 -1.33 -4.55 -9.35
N LEU A 29 -1.11 -3.51 -8.54
CA LEU A 29 -2.14 -2.72 -7.91
C LEU A 29 -2.08 -1.29 -8.43
N LYS A 30 -3.15 -0.89 -9.12
CA LYS A 30 -3.32 0.48 -9.62
C LYS A 30 -4.44 1.18 -8.84
N ILE A 31 -4.17 2.38 -8.35
CA ILE A 31 -5.15 3.22 -7.63
C ILE A 31 -5.56 4.41 -8.48
N THR A 32 -6.82 4.47 -8.90
CA THR A 32 -7.39 5.62 -9.61
C THR A 32 -8.21 6.49 -8.65
N GLY A 33 -8.13 7.81 -8.80
CA GLY A 33 -8.90 8.79 -8.01
C GLY A 33 -8.17 9.29 -6.75
N ALA A 34 -6.91 8.91 -6.58
CA ALA A 34 -6.03 9.48 -5.57
C ALA A 34 -5.13 10.56 -6.20
N ASP A 35 -4.86 11.63 -5.47
CA ASP A 35 -3.87 12.64 -5.86
C ASP A 35 -2.44 12.18 -5.56
N GLN A 36 -2.31 11.30 -4.56
CA GLN A 36 -1.03 10.74 -4.14
C GLN A 36 -1.23 9.35 -3.56
N ILE A 37 -0.30 8.44 -3.85
CA ILE A 37 -0.13 7.21 -3.08
C ILE A 37 1.14 7.28 -2.23
N ASN A 38 1.10 6.61 -1.08
CA ASN A 38 2.26 6.44 -0.21
C ASN A 38 2.35 4.98 0.19
N LEU A 39 3.57 4.49 0.40
CA LEU A 39 3.80 3.13 0.87
C LEU A 39 4.57 3.18 2.18
N VAL A 40 4.08 2.44 3.18
CA VAL A 40 4.69 2.36 4.51
C VAL A 40 4.93 0.90 4.86
N ARG A 41 6.06 0.61 5.50
CA ARG A 41 6.40 -0.71 6.05
C ARG A 41 7.00 -0.54 7.42
N GLY A 42 6.48 -1.24 8.42
CA GLY A 42 7.10 -1.29 9.75
C GLY A 42 7.32 0.08 10.41
N GLY A 43 6.43 1.04 10.16
CA GLY A 43 6.54 2.41 10.66
C GLY A 43 7.43 3.34 9.82
N GLU A 44 7.96 2.88 8.69
CA GLU A 44 8.82 3.66 7.80
C GLU A 44 8.13 3.96 6.46
N THR A 45 8.23 5.21 6.01
CA THR A 45 7.76 5.60 4.67
C THR A 45 8.75 5.13 3.62
N LEU A 46 8.30 4.25 2.72
CA LEU A 46 9.07 3.70 1.62
C LEU A 46 8.85 4.46 0.31
N LEU A 47 7.64 4.99 0.10
CA LEU A 47 7.25 5.76 -1.08
C LEU A 47 6.30 6.89 -0.67
N GLY A 48 6.41 8.03 -1.34
CA GLY A 48 5.58 9.21 -1.12
C GLY A 48 6.19 10.18 -0.10
N SER A 49 5.39 11.14 0.35
CA SER A 49 5.86 12.26 1.18
C SER A 49 5.27 12.28 2.59
N ILE A 50 4.43 11.31 2.94
CA ILE A 50 3.86 11.22 4.29
C ILE A 50 4.93 10.80 5.30
N HIS A 51 4.89 11.38 6.49
CA HIS A 51 5.66 10.87 7.62
C HIS A 51 4.88 9.72 8.28
N ALA A 52 5.41 8.50 8.19
CA ALA A 52 4.76 7.32 8.76
C ALA A 52 4.67 7.41 10.28
N ARG A 53 3.51 7.00 10.83
CA ARG A 53 3.41 6.77 12.28
C ARG A 53 4.10 5.45 12.62
N PRO A 54 4.74 5.31 13.80
CA PRO A 54 5.41 4.07 14.20
C PRO A 54 4.54 2.82 14.16
N SER A 55 3.21 2.98 14.27
CA SER A 55 2.24 1.88 14.25
C SER A 55 1.73 1.50 12.86
N TRP A 56 2.17 2.14 11.78
CA TRP A 56 1.71 1.86 10.42
C TRP A 56 2.53 0.78 9.73
N GLY A 57 1.92 0.05 8.79
CA GLY A 57 2.64 -1.02 8.07
C GLY A 57 3.02 -2.20 8.97
N TRP A 58 2.13 -2.59 9.89
CA TRP A 58 2.30 -3.76 10.75
C TRP A 58 1.09 -4.68 10.65
N TYR A 59 1.33 -5.98 10.78
CA TYR A 59 0.32 -7.02 10.94
C TYR A 59 0.60 -7.82 12.23
N SER A 60 -0.46 -8.27 12.90
CA SER A 60 -0.36 -9.09 14.10
C SER A 60 -1.09 -10.41 13.88
N PRO A 61 -0.36 -11.50 13.52
CA PRO A 61 -1.00 -12.81 13.31
C PRO A 61 -1.57 -13.39 14.61
N THR A 62 -0.94 -13.07 15.74
CA THR A 62 -1.35 -13.47 17.08
C THR A 62 -1.17 -12.31 18.05
N TYR A 63 -1.77 -12.44 19.23
CA TYR A 63 -1.55 -11.47 20.30
C TYR A 63 -0.06 -11.43 20.69
N ALA A 64 0.45 -10.25 21.00
CA ALA A 64 1.85 -9.94 21.31
C ALA A 64 2.89 -10.08 20.17
N VAL A 65 2.50 -10.50 18.96
CA VAL A 65 3.40 -10.55 17.80
C VAL A 65 3.07 -9.42 16.84
N LYS A 66 4.09 -8.67 16.39
CA LYS A 66 4.00 -7.68 15.32
C LYS A 66 5.03 -8.01 14.26
N VAL A 67 4.59 -8.15 13.03
CA VAL A 67 5.45 -8.33 11.86
C VAL A 67 5.22 -7.17 10.89
N PRO A 68 6.25 -6.72 10.15
CA PRO A 68 6.06 -5.70 9.12
C PRO A 68 5.02 -6.15 8.09
N ALA A 69 4.41 -5.18 7.42
CA ALA A 69 3.46 -5.37 6.34
C ALA A 69 3.51 -4.14 5.43
N LEU A 70 3.18 -4.32 4.15
CA LEU A 70 3.08 -3.19 3.23
C LEU A 70 1.73 -2.50 3.41
N MET A 71 1.75 -1.22 3.76
CA MET A 71 0.56 -0.37 3.88
C MET A 71 0.55 0.66 2.76
N LEU A 72 -0.35 0.48 1.80
CA LEU A 72 -0.61 1.46 0.74
C LEU A 72 -1.62 2.49 1.25
N ILE A 73 -1.31 3.77 1.08
CA ILE A 73 -2.13 4.90 1.52
C ILE A 73 -2.45 5.75 0.30
N ALA A 74 -3.72 5.80 -0.10
CA ALA A 74 -4.23 6.71 -1.12
C ALA A 74 -4.79 7.97 -0.46
N VAL A 75 -4.27 9.12 -0.88
CA VAL A 75 -4.64 10.45 -0.41
C VAL A 75 -5.37 11.20 -1.53
N TRP A 76 -6.42 11.92 -1.15
CA TRP A 76 -7.15 12.81 -2.04
C TRP A 76 -7.57 14.05 -1.26
N VAL A 77 -7.52 15.21 -1.89
CA VAL A 77 -7.93 16.50 -1.33
C VAL A 77 -8.82 17.22 -2.32
N GLY A 78 -10.12 17.35 -2.01
CA GLY A 78 -11.04 18.04 -2.89
C GLY A 78 -12.47 18.13 -2.36
N ARG A 79 -13.43 18.31 -3.27
CA ARG A 79 -14.87 18.37 -2.96
C ARG A 79 -15.57 17.07 -3.29
N LEU A 80 -16.46 16.65 -2.40
CA LEU A 80 -17.26 15.44 -2.57
C LEU A 80 -18.28 15.59 -3.73
N PRO A 81 -18.70 14.49 -4.37
CA PRO A 81 -18.32 13.10 -4.06
C PRO A 81 -16.93 12.71 -4.58
N VAL A 82 -16.28 11.79 -3.87
CA VAL A 82 -14.99 11.19 -4.26
C VAL A 82 -15.17 9.72 -4.60
N THR A 83 -14.47 9.25 -5.62
CA THR A 83 -14.46 7.85 -6.05
C THR A 83 -13.02 7.34 -6.11
N PHE A 84 -12.73 6.26 -5.38
CA PHE A 84 -11.47 5.53 -5.49
C PHE A 84 -11.71 4.18 -6.17
N ILE A 85 -10.84 3.81 -7.10
CA ILE A 85 -10.89 2.49 -7.74
C ILE A 85 -9.53 1.82 -7.55
N SER A 86 -9.52 0.66 -6.88
CA SER A 86 -8.35 -0.21 -6.80
C SER A 86 -8.48 -1.34 -7.81
N ASN A 87 -7.61 -1.37 -8.81
CA ASN A 87 -7.56 -2.46 -9.79
C ASN A 87 -6.42 -3.42 -9.45
N TRP A 88 -6.76 -4.69 -9.31
CA TRP A 88 -5.84 -5.77 -8.94
C TRP A 88 -5.68 -6.71 -10.12
N GLN A 89 -4.46 -6.82 -10.65
CA GLN A 89 -4.11 -7.77 -11.70
C GLN A 89 -3.15 -8.79 -11.13
N ILE A 90 -3.60 -10.03 -11.01
CA ILE A 90 -2.80 -11.14 -10.49
C ILE A 90 -2.12 -11.84 -11.67
N SER A 91 -0.84 -12.16 -11.50
CA SER A 91 -0.05 -12.94 -12.45
C SER A 91 0.74 -14.03 -11.73
N ASP A 92 0.91 -15.16 -12.40
CA ASP A 92 1.73 -16.29 -11.93
C ASP A 92 3.23 -16.01 -12.12
#